data_AF-A0A7X7NW83-F1
#
_entry.id   AF-A0A7X7NW83-F1
#
_cell.length_a   1.000
_cell.length_b   1.000
_cell.length_c   1.000
_cell.angle_alpha   90.00
_cell.angle_beta   90.00
_cell.angle_gamma   90.00
#
_symmetry.space_group_name_H-M   'P 1'
#
loop_
_entity.id
_entity.type
_entity.pdbx_description
1 polymer ?
#
loop_
_entity_poly.entity_id
_entity_poly.type
_entity_poly.pdbx_seq_one_letter_code
_entity_poly.pdbx_strand_id
1 'polypeptide(L)'
;MDIKKESNIITKITLYAIIFNILLLIVKIIFGIIGKSSAVINSAIDSGLDVIVTVSILFIGRFSRKKPDKSHPYGHEKFESITTIAFGIVLIVIAVQLVIGGAETLIDYFSKGIEITQPETLAIVAVIATIVVKLGLFVVTNQSYRRAKSPALKALAIDHISDVFVSVALLVGVVLALNGFVFFEPIAGILVALFIGYNGVGLIIESIGQVVDEAAEKEDINQVKELAKSVSGVIKIDKIRTRKFGLKLFVDIEISVDGNLTVDKGHDIAEAVHDLVEKEMEHVKHCMVHVNPYIE
;
A
#
# COMPACT_ATOMS: atom_id res chain seq x y z
N MET A 1 -23.04 13.09 1.29
CA MET A 1 -23.37 11.73 0.79
C MET A 1 -23.18 10.80 1.98
N ASP A 2 -24.11 9.90 2.28
CA ASP A 2 -24.09 9.13 3.54
C ASP A 2 -22.76 8.38 3.75
N ILE A 3 -22.06 8.65 4.85
CA ILE A 3 -20.78 8.00 5.24
C ILE A 3 -20.92 6.48 5.25
N LYS A 4 -22.09 5.96 5.67
CA LYS A 4 -22.43 4.53 5.61
C LYS A 4 -22.46 3.97 4.18
N LYS A 5 -22.90 4.77 3.20
CA LYS A 5 -23.00 4.36 1.80
C LYS A 5 -21.61 4.31 1.15
N GLU A 6 -20.72 5.24 1.49
CA GLU A 6 -19.32 5.23 1.04
C GLU A 6 -18.51 4.08 1.65
N SER A 7 -18.62 3.86 2.96
CA SER A 7 -17.99 2.73 3.64
C SER A 7 -18.42 1.39 3.04
N ASN A 8 -19.72 1.22 2.74
CA ASN A 8 -20.23 0.03 2.08
C ASN A 8 -19.68 -0.17 0.65
N ILE A 9 -19.46 0.91 -0.11
CA ILE A 9 -18.84 0.82 -1.43
C ILE A 9 -17.39 0.34 -1.31
N ILE A 10 -16.61 0.93 -0.40
CA ILE A 10 -15.21 0.55 -0.18
C ILE A 10 -15.12 -0.93 0.17
N THR A 11 -15.84 -1.38 1.20
CA THR A 11 -15.82 -2.77 1.64
C THR A 11 -16.26 -3.75 0.53
N LYS A 12 -17.30 -3.40 -0.23
CA LYS A 12 -17.80 -4.26 -1.31
C LYS A 12 -16.80 -4.39 -2.45
N ILE A 13 -16.17 -3.29 -2.87
CA ILE A 13 -15.15 -3.30 -3.93
C ILE A 13 -13.91 -4.07 -3.48
N THR A 14 -13.42 -3.83 -2.25
CA THR A 14 -12.30 -4.59 -1.69
C THR A 14 -12.60 -6.08 -1.61
N LEU A 15 -13.81 -6.48 -1.21
CA LEU A 15 -14.21 -7.88 -1.17
C LEU A 15 -14.23 -8.52 -2.56
N TYR A 16 -14.74 -7.80 -3.57
CA TYR A 16 -14.69 -8.29 -4.95
C TYR A 16 -13.25 -8.45 -5.44
N ALA A 17 -12.38 -7.48 -5.17
CA ALA A 17 -10.96 -7.58 -5.53
C ALA A 17 -10.31 -8.84 -4.91
N ILE A 18 -10.58 -9.13 -3.63
CA ILE A 18 -10.09 -10.34 -2.96
C ILE A 18 -10.60 -11.61 -3.65
N ILE A 19 -11.90 -11.70 -3.92
CA ILE A 19 -12.51 -12.88 -4.56
C ILE A 19 -11.89 -13.12 -5.94
N PHE A 20 -11.80 -12.07 -6.76
CA PHE A 20 -11.23 -12.18 -8.10
C PHE A 20 -9.72 -12.48 -8.07
N ASN A 21 -8.96 -11.93 -7.13
CA ASN A 21 -7.54 -12.27 -6.96
C ASN A 21 -7.35 -13.75 -6.57
N ILE A 22 -8.21 -14.30 -5.69
CA ILE A 22 -8.20 -15.74 -5.35
C ILE A 22 -8.54 -16.60 -6.57
N LEU A 23 -9.56 -16.21 -7.35
CA LEU A 23 -9.91 -16.94 -8.57
C LEU A 23 -8.78 -16.91 -9.60
N LEU A 24 -8.13 -15.75 -9.78
CA LEU A 24 -6.97 -15.62 -10.66
C LEU A 24 -5.79 -16.46 -10.20
N LEU A 25 -5.51 -16.50 -8.89
CA LEU A 25 -4.49 -17.37 -8.32
C LEU A 25 -4.73 -18.84 -8.71
N ILE A 26 -5.96 -19.34 -8.51
CA ILE A 26 -6.33 -20.72 -8.84
C ILE A 26 -6.15 -20.98 -10.35
N VAL A 27 -6.64 -20.07 -11.20
CA VAL A 27 -6.50 -20.18 -12.65
C VAL A 27 -5.02 -20.22 -13.06
N LYS A 28 -4.18 -19.32 -12.54
CA LYS A 28 -2.75 -19.29 -12.84
C LYS A 28 -2.02 -20.55 -12.40
N ILE A 29 -2.34 -21.12 -11.23
CA ILE A 29 -1.74 -22.38 -10.78
C ILE A 29 -2.12 -23.52 -11.73
N ILE A 30 -3.41 -23.70 -12.00
CA ILE A 30 -3.90 -24.80 -12.85
C ILE A 30 -3.31 -24.69 -14.25
N PHE A 31 -3.43 -23.53 -14.89
CA PHE A 31 -2.99 -23.34 -16.26
C PHE A 31 -1.47 -23.17 -16.38
N GLY A 32 -0.78 -22.74 -15.32
CA GLY A 32 0.68 -22.71 -15.26
C GLY A 32 1.27 -24.13 -15.22
N ILE A 33 0.68 -25.04 -14.42
CA ILE A 33 1.11 -26.44 -14.35
C ILE A 33 0.77 -27.17 -15.64
N ILE A 34 -0.49 -27.12 -16.08
CA ILE A 34 -0.93 -27.83 -17.29
C ILE A 34 -0.22 -27.24 -18.52
N GLY A 35 -0.10 -25.91 -18.58
CA GLY A 35 0.57 -25.20 -19.65
C GLY A 35 2.10 -25.21 -19.58
N LYS A 36 2.69 -25.93 -18.60
CA LYS A 36 4.15 -26.06 -18.39
C LYS A 36 4.91 -24.73 -18.41
N SER A 37 4.29 -23.67 -17.90
CA SER A 37 4.86 -22.32 -17.92
C SER A 37 5.34 -21.92 -16.54
N SER A 38 6.66 -21.96 -16.35
CA SER A 38 7.31 -21.49 -15.12
C SER A 38 7.02 -20.02 -14.86
N ALA A 39 6.91 -19.19 -15.90
CA ALA A 39 6.65 -17.77 -15.72
C ALA A 39 5.21 -17.49 -15.26
N VAL A 40 4.22 -18.28 -15.71
CA VAL A 40 2.84 -18.20 -15.20
C VAL A 40 2.75 -18.68 -13.75
N ILE A 41 3.48 -19.74 -13.38
CA ILE A 41 3.57 -20.21 -11.98
C ILE A 41 4.19 -19.12 -11.08
N ASN A 42 5.27 -18.48 -11.53
CA ASN A 42 5.90 -17.37 -10.80
C ASN A 42 4.93 -16.19 -10.61
N SER A 43 4.14 -15.86 -11.64
CA SER A 43 3.08 -14.85 -11.52
C SER A 43 1.90 -15.30 -10.65
N ALA A 44 1.72 -16.61 -10.43
CA ALA A 44 0.75 -17.13 -9.47
C ALA A 44 1.24 -16.91 -8.04
N ILE A 45 2.53 -17.10 -7.76
CA ILE A 45 3.14 -16.84 -6.44
C ILE A 45 2.89 -15.39 -6.02
N ASP A 46 3.13 -14.46 -6.93
CA ASP A 46 2.87 -13.02 -6.74
C ASP A 46 1.41 -12.74 -6.33
N SER A 47 0.45 -13.20 -7.14
CA SER A 47 -0.98 -13.06 -6.83
C SER A 47 -1.39 -13.75 -5.52
N GLY A 48 -0.69 -14.82 -5.13
CA GLY A 48 -0.89 -15.48 -3.85
C GLY A 48 -0.44 -14.62 -2.68
N LEU A 49 0.69 -13.94 -2.82
CA LEU A 49 1.19 -13.00 -1.82
C LEU A 49 0.27 -11.80 -1.67
N ASP A 50 -0.26 -11.24 -2.76
CA ASP A 50 -1.24 -10.14 -2.68
C ASP A 50 -2.47 -10.53 -1.86
N VAL A 51 -2.97 -11.76 -2.07
CA VAL A 51 -4.10 -12.30 -1.30
C VAL A 51 -3.70 -12.43 0.18
N ILE A 52 -2.54 -13.01 0.48
CA ILE A 52 -2.05 -13.17 1.86
C ILE A 52 -1.88 -11.82 2.55
N VAL A 53 -1.24 -10.85 1.90
CA VAL A 53 -1.04 -9.50 2.43
C VAL A 53 -2.40 -8.83 2.67
N THR A 54 -3.29 -8.83 1.68
CA THR A 54 -4.62 -8.20 1.79
C THR A 54 -5.45 -8.82 2.92
N VAL A 55 -5.50 -10.16 2.98
CA VAL A 55 -6.24 -10.87 4.03
C VAL A 55 -5.60 -10.60 5.40
N SER A 56 -4.28 -10.61 5.50
CA SER A 56 -3.57 -10.35 6.75
C SER A 56 -3.82 -8.94 7.24
N ILE A 57 -3.79 -7.92 6.36
CA ILE A 57 -4.15 -6.53 6.70
C ILE A 57 -5.59 -6.46 7.22
N LEU A 58 -6.53 -7.24 6.68
CA LEU A 58 -7.89 -7.29 7.23
C LEU A 58 -7.95 -7.88 8.66
N PHE A 59 -7.16 -8.92 8.95
CA PHE A 59 -7.09 -9.53 10.28
C PHE A 59 -6.32 -8.66 11.28
N ILE A 60 -5.14 -8.18 10.89
CA ILE A 60 -4.28 -7.30 11.68
C ILE A 60 -4.95 -5.96 11.89
N GLY A 61 -5.64 -5.42 10.88
CA GLY A 61 -6.44 -4.21 11.02
C GLY A 61 -7.49 -4.32 12.12
N ARG A 62 -8.04 -5.51 12.42
CA ARG A 62 -8.91 -5.68 13.62
C ARG A 62 -8.12 -5.60 14.93
N PHE A 63 -6.90 -6.12 14.96
CA PHE A 63 -6.02 -6.05 16.12
C PHE A 63 -5.47 -4.64 16.34
N SER A 64 -4.98 -3.99 15.28
CA SER A 64 -4.45 -2.62 15.28
C SER A 64 -5.50 -1.58 15.67
N ARG A 65 -6.79 -1.84 15.41
CA ARG A 65 -7.92 -0.99 15.86
C ARG A 65 -8.36 -1.25 17.30
N LYS A 66 -7.71 -2.14 18.05
CA LYS A 66 -7.98 -2.28 19.48
C LYS A 66 -7.69 -0.95 20.18
N LYS A 67 -8.59 -0.57 21.09
CA LYS A 67 -8.41 0.63 21.91
C LYS A 67 -7.08 0.54 22.68
N PRO A 68 -6.47 1.68 23.01
CA PRO A 68 -5.29 1.72 23.87
C PRO A 68 -5.49 0.93 25.17
N ASP A 69 -4.43 0.25 25.61
CA ASP A 69 -4.40 -0.49 26.87
C ASP A 69 -3.21 -0.05 27.74
N LYS A 70 -3.04 -0.68 28.91
CA LYS A 70 -1.98 -0.31 29.85
C LYS A 70 -0.56 -0.52 29.30
N SER A 71 -0.37 -1.52 28.45
CA SER A 71 0.91 -1.80 27.78
C SER A 71 1.15 -0.95 26.53
N HIS A 72 0.07 -0.51 25.88
CA HIS A 72 0.09 0.32 24.68
C HIS A 72 -0.83 1.55 24.83
N PRO A 73 -0.42 2.58 25.61
CA PRO A 73 -1.25 3.76 25.87
C PRO A 73 -1.58 4.60 24.63
N TYR A 74 -0.77 4.46 23.57
CA TYR A 74 -0.99 5.14 22.29
C TYR A 74 -1.75 4.27 21.27
N GLY A 75 -2.09 3.02 21.62
CA GLY A 75 -2.79 2.08 20.73
C GLY A 75 -1.86 1.07 20.03
N HIS A 76 -2.46 0.25 19.17
CA HIS A 76 -1.82 -0.91 18.53
C HIS A 76 -1.54 -0.68 17.04
N GLU A 77 -1.69 0.54 16.53
CA GLU A 77 -1.65 0.80 15.09
C GLU A 77 -0.27 0.54 14.46
N LYS A 78 0.83 0.69 15.21
CA LYS A 78 2.19 0.35 14.73
C LYS A 78 2.38 -1.15 14.41
N PHE A 79 1.53 -2.05 14.91
CA PHE A 79 1.58 -3.47 14.52
C PHE A 79 1.28 -3.68 13.03
N GLU A 80 0.50 -2.78 12.43
CA GLU A 80 0.24 -2.80 10.99
C GLU A 80 1.55 -2.57 10.23
N SER A 81 2.28 -1.49 10.56
CA SER A 81 3.57 -1.17 9.96
C SER A 81 4.59 -2.30 10.13
N ILE A 82 4.70 -2.88 11.33
CA ILE A 82 5.63 -4.01 11.59
C ILE A 82 5.28 -5.22 10.71
N THR A 83 4.00 -5.51 10.55
CA THR A 83 3.59 -6.65 9.71
C THR A 83 3.83 -6.38 8.23
N THR A 84 3.59 -5.14 7.77
CA THR A 84 3.90 -4.74 6.40
C THR A 84 5.39 -4.84 6.09
N ILE A 85 6.26 -4.49 7.05
CA ILE A 85 7.72 -4.74 6.94
C ILE A 85 8.01 -6.23 6.75
N ALA A 86 7.40 -7.09 7.57
CA ALA A 86 7.60 -8.54 7.46
C ALA A 86 7.18 -9.08 6.08
N PHE A 87 6.05 -8.60 5.53
CA PHE A 87 5.62 -8.97 4.17
C PHE A 87 6.56 -8.44 3.08
N GLY A 88 7.04 -7.21 3.21
CA GLY A 88 8.03 -6.67 2.29
C GLY A 88 9.32 -7.52 2.26
N ILE A 89 9.76 -8.02 3.42
CA ILE A 89 10.92 -8.94 3.49
C ILE A 89 10.61 -10.25 2.76
N VAL A 90 9.43 -10.85 2.98
CA VAL A 90 9.01 -12.08 2.29
C VAL A 90 8.98 -11.88 0.77
N LEU A 91 8.46 -10.74 0.30
CA LEU A 91 8.43 -10.37 -1.12
C LEU A 91 9.84 -10.30 -1.72
N ILE A 92 10.79 -9.67 -1.01
CA ILE A 92 12.19 -9.58 -1.47
C ILE A 92 12.83 -10.97 -1.54
N VAL A 93 12.65 -11.81 -0.52
CA VAL A 93 13.20 -13.17 -0.51
C VAL A 93 12.68 -13.98 -1.70
N ILE A 94 11.37 -13.91 -1.95
CA ILE A 94 10.75 -14.60 -3.09
C ILE A 94 11.25 -14.03 -4.41
N ALA A 95 11.30 -12.69 -4.55
CA ALA A 95 11.83 -12.05 -5.75
C ALA A 95 13.26 -12.52 -6.06
N VAL A 96 14.15 -12.58 -5.06
CA VAL A 96 15.52 -13.09 -5.21
C VAL A 96 15.51 -14.55 -5.66
N GLN A 97 14.69 -15.41 -5.04
CA GLN A 97 14.58 -16.82 -5.43
C GLN A 97 14.12 -16.98 -6.88
N LEU A 98 13.14 -16.19 -7.33
CA LEU A 98 12.65 -16.21 -8.70
C LEU A 98 13.69 -15.70 -9.70
N VAL A 99 14.45 -14.66 -9.36
CA VAL A 99 15.56 -14.16 -10.18
C VAL A 99 16.65 -15.24 -10.32
N ILE A 100 17.04 -15.89 -9.22
CA ILE A 100 18.03 -16.98 -9.24
C ILE A 100 17.55 -18.13 -10.13
N GLY A 101 16.32 -18.62 -9.92
CA GLY A 101 15.78 -19.72 -10.73
C GLY A 101 15.65 -19.39 -12.22
N GLY A 102 15.25 -18.15 -12.54
CA GLY A 102 15.25 -17.66 -13.92
C GLY A 102 16.65 -17.58 -14.52
N ALA A 103 17.63 -17.09 -13.77
CA ALA A 103 19.02 -16.99 -14.21
C ALA A 103 19.67 -18.38 -14.40
N GLU A 104 19.43 -19.32 -13.49
CA GLU A 104 19.88 -20.71 -13.61
C GLU A 104 19.31 -21.35 -14.87
N THR A 105 18.01 -21.15 -15.16
CA THR A 105 17.37 -21.64 -16.39
C THR A 105 18.06 -21.09 -17.65
N LEU A 106 18.42 -19.80 -17.65
CA LEU A 106 19.13 -19.19 -18.78
C LEU A 106 20.58 -19.69 -18.92
N ILE A 107 21.29 -19.86 -17.81
CA ILE A 107 22.67 -20.41 -17.81
C ILE A 107 22.64 -21.85 -18.32
N ASP A 108 21.70 -22.67 -17.85
CA ASP A 108 21.54 -24.06 -18.28
C ASP A 108 21.23 -24.14 -19.78
N TYR A 109 20.41 -23.24 -20.30
CA TYR A 109 20.12 -23.15 -21.73
C TYR A 109 21.33 -22.72 -22.57
N PHE A 110 21.98 -21.59 -22.23
CA PHE A 110 23.05 -21.03 -23.06
C PHE A 110 24.41 -21.71 -22.87
N SER A 111 24.73 -22.19 -21.67
CA SER A 111 26.04 -22.77 -21.34
C SER A 111 26.05 -24.29 -21.32
N LYS A 112 24.96 -24.95 -20.89
CA LYS A 112 24.89 -26.42 -20.80
C LYS A 112 24.10 -27.06 -21.95
N GLY A 113 23.41 -26.28 -22.77
CA GLY A 113 22.61 -26.78 -23.89
C GLY A 113 21.37 -27.56 -23.43
N ILE A 114 20.88 -27.31 -22.21
CA ILE A 114 19.69 -27.97 -21.68
C ILE A 114 18.47 -27.28 -22.32
N GLU A 115 17.58 -28.07 -22.95
CA GLU A 115 16.38 -27.53 -23.59
C GLU A 115 15.39 -26.96 -22.57
N ILE A 116 14.89 -25.76 -22.82
CA ILE A 116 13.78 -25.18 -22.06
C ILE A 116 12.49 -25.79 -22.59
N THR A 117 11.67 -26.32 -21.68
CA THR A 117 10.34 -26.83 -22.04
C THR A 117 9.50 -25.69 -22.58
N GLN A 118 9.01 -25.83 -23.81
CA GLN A 118 8.16 -24.81 -24.43
C GLN A 118 6.81 -24.73 -23.69
N PRO A 119 6.34 -23.52 -23.33
CA PRO A 119 5.04 -23.36 -22.70
C PRO A 119 3.93 -23.72 -23.70
N GLU A 120 2.81 -24.24 -23.21
CA GLU A 120 1.66 -24.56 -24.06
C GLU A 120 0.70 -23.36 -24.19
N THR A 121 -0.18 -23.38 -25.19
CA THR A 121 -1.14 -22.28 -25.45
C THR A 121 -2.05 -21.97 -24.25
N LEU A 122 -2.24 -22.93 -23.35
CA LEU A 122 -2.99 -22.72 -22.10
C LEU A 122 -2.35 -21.65 -21.19
N ALA A 123 -1.02 -21.50 -21.22
CA ALA A 123 -0.33 -20.44 -20.48
C ALA A 123 -0.79 -19.04 -20.95
N ILE A 124 -0.94 -18.83 -22.27
CA ILE A 124 -1.46 -17.57 -22.82
C ILE A 124 -2.87 -17.29 -22.30
N VAL A 125 -3.73 -18.31 -22.29
CA VAL A 125 -5.13 -18.15 -21.85
C VAL A 125 -5.19 -17.64 -20.41
N ALA A 126 -4.33 -18.16 -19.52
CA ALA A 126 -4.25 -17.71 -18.13
C ALA A 126 -3.79 -16.25 -18.00
N VAL A 127 -2.79 -15.85 -18.78
CA VAL A 127 -2.27 -14.47 -18.75
C VAL A 127 -3.30 -13.49 -19.32
N ILE A 128 -3.95 -13.82 -20.43
CA ILE A 128 -5.02 -13.00 -21.01
C ILE A 128 -6.19 -12.87 -20.03
N ALA A 129 -6.61 -13.98 -19.40
CA ALA A 129 -7.65 -13.94 -18.37
C ALA A 129 -7.28 -13.01 -17.21
N THR A 130 -6.01 -13.05 -16.77
CA THR A 130 -5.48 -12.14 -15.74
C THR A 130 -5.60 -10.67 -16.16
N ILE A 131 -5.15 -10.34 -17.37
CA ILE A 131 -5.22 -8.97 -17.91
C ILE A 131 -6.68 -8.48 -17.94
N VAL A 132 -7.59 -9.30 -18.48
CA VAL A 132 -9.01 -8.92 -18.61
C VAL A 132 -9.65 -8.69 -17.24
N VAL A 133 -9.41 -9.57 -16.26
CA VAL A 133 -9.98 -9.44 -14.92
C VAL A 133 -9.39 -8.24 -14.19
N LYS A 134 -8.06 -8.06 -14.19
CA LYS A 134 -7.40 -6.92 -13.52
C LYS A 134 -7.80 -5.59 -14.15
N LEU A 135 -7.94 -5.52 -15.48
CA LEU A 135 -8.44 -4.33 -16.16
C LEU A 135 -9.91 -4.04 -15.81
N GLY A 136 -10.75 -5.07 -15.73
CA GLY A 136 -12.14 -4.94 -15.26
C GLY A 136 -12.22 -4.42 -13.82
N LEU A 137 -11.41 -4.97 -12.92
CA LEU A 137 -11.29 -4.51 -11.54
C LEU A 137 -10.80 -3.06 -11.48
N PHE A 138 -9.79 -2.69 -12.28
CA PHE A 138 -9.31 -1.32 -12.37
C PHE A 138 -10.44 -0.36 -12.75
N VAL A 139 -11.22 -0.67 -13.80
CA VAL A 139 -12.32 0.18 -14.25
C VAL A 139 -13.35 0.38 -13.14
N VAL A 140 -13.78 -0.70 -12.49
CA VAL A 140 -14.80 -0.65 -11.41
C VAL A 140 -14.27 0.10 -10.18
N THR A 141 -13.04 -0.20 -9.75
CA THR A 141 -12.41 0.43 -8.59
C THR A 141 -12.13 1.90 -8.85
N ASN A 142 -11.61 2.28 -10.02
CA ASN A 142 -11.35 3.67 -10.39
C ASN A 142 -12.64 4.49 -10.52
N GLN A 143 -13.71 3.92 -11.07
CA GLN A 143 -15.03 4.57 -11.07
C GLN A 143 -15.55 4.79 -9.64
N SER A 144 -15.35 3.81 -8.75
CA SER A 144 -15.75 3.90 -7.35
C SER A 144 -14.91 4.93 -6.58
N TYR A 145 -13.61 4.98 -6.85
CA TYR A 145 -12.69 6.02 -6.35
C TYR A 145 -13.18 7.41 -6.75
N ARG A 146 -13.54 7.63 -8.02
CA ARG A 146 -14.04 8.94 -8.48
C ARG A 146 -15.32 9.39 -7.75
N ARG A 147 -16.13 8.45 -7.27
CA ARG A 147 -17.38 8.72 -6.52
C ARG A 147 -17.13 8.97 -5.03
N ALA A 148 -16.32 8.12 -4.40
CA ALA A 148 -16.08 8.17 -2.96
C ALA A 148 -14.85 9.01 -2.55
N LYS A 149 -14.02 9.41 -3.53
CA LYS A 149 -12.73 10.12 -3.35
C LYS A 149 -11.81 9.48 -2.29
N SER A 150 -11.93 8.18 -2.09
CA SER A 150 -11.20 7.44 -1.05
C SER A 150 -9.76 7.14 -1.45
N PRO A 151 -8.76 7.51 -0.62
CA PRO A 151 -7.36 7.13 -0.85
C PRO A 151 -7.15 5.62 -0.97
N ALA A 152 -7.89 4.82 -0.19
CA ALA A 152 -7.80 3.36 -0.25
C ALA A 152 -8.24 2.80 -1.62
N LEU A 153 -9.32 3.33 -2.20
CA LEU A 153 -9.76 2.93 -3.54
C LEU A 153 -8.81 3.41 -4.64
N LYS A 154 -8.15 4.56 -4.45
CA LYS A 154 -7.10 5.04 -5.36
C LYS A 154 -5.92 4.06 -5.38
N ALA A 155 -5.42 3.69 -4.21
CA ALA A 155 -4.33 2.73 -4.07
C ALA A 155 -4.67 1.39 -4.73
N LEU A 156 -5.87 0.86 -4.45
CA LEU A 156 -6.33 -0.40 -5.05
C LEU A 156 -6.49 -0.33 -6.58
N ALA A 157 -6.89 0.81 -7.13
CA ALA A 157 -6.93 0.99 -8.59
C ALA A 157 -5.51 1.01 -9.19
N ILE A 158 -4.57 1.70 -8.54
CA ILE A 158 -3.16 1.77 -8.98
C ILE A 158 -2.53 0.37 -8.97
N ASP A 159 -2.80 -0.41 -7.95
CA ASP A 159 -2.40 -1.82 -7.84
C ASP A 159 -2.91 -2.65 -9.03
N HIS A 160 -4.21 -2.59 -9.32
CA HIS A 160 -4.78 -3.37 -10.43
C HIS A 160 -4.19 -3.00 -11.80
N ILE A 161 -3.92 -1.72 -12.06
CA ILE A 161 -3.32 -1.31 -13.34
C ILE A 161 -1.83 -1.70 -13.41
N SER A 162 -1.13 -1.67 -12.28
CA SER A 162 0.24 -2.17 -12.17
C SER A 162 0.31 -3.65 -12.57
N ASP A 163 -0.61 -4.48 -12.05
CA ASP A 163 -0.67 -5.91 -12.39
C ASP A 163 -0.99 -6.18 -13.85
N VAL A 164 -1.77 -5.30 -14.48
CA VAL A 164 -2.02 -5.37 -15.92
C VAL A 164 -0.71 -5.19 -16.69
N PHE A 165 0.12 -4.19 -16.35
CA PHE A 165 1.40 -3.97 -17.01
C PHE A 165 2.36 -5.16 -16.82
N VAL A 166 2.45 -5.69 -15.60
CA VAL A 166 3.25 -6.88 -15.29
C VAL A 166 2.76 -8.08 -16.11
N SER A 167 1.45 -8.29 -16.18
CA SER A 167 0.85 -9.39 -16.95
C SER A 167 1.04 -9.23 -18.45
N VAL A 168 1.04 -8.00 -18.98
CA VAL A 168 1.35 -7.73 -20.40
C VAL A 168 2.82 -8.05 -20.71
N ALA A 169 3.75 -7.66 -19.84
CA ALA A 169 5.16 -8.02 -20.00
C ALA A 169 5.37 -9.54 -20.00
N LEU A 170 4.68 -10.24 -19.08
CA LEU A 170 4.65 -11.70 -19.04
C LEU A 170 4.08 -12.31 -20.33
N LEU A 171 2.97 -11.78 -20.84
CA LEU A 171 2.33 -12.25 -22.07
C LEU A 171 3.30 -12.18 -23.26
N VAL A 172 4.03 -11.06 -23.39
CA VAL A 172 5.03 -10.89 -24.46
C VAL A 172 6.10 -11.98 -24.36
N GLY A 173 6.60 -12.26 -23.15
CA GLY A 173 7.59 -13.33 -22.93
C GLY A 173 7.09 -14.71 -23.32
N VAL A 174 5.88 -15.08 -22.90
CA VAL A 174 5.27 -16.38 -23.20
C VAL A 174 4.97 -16.53 -24.70
N VAL A 175 4.48 -15.48 -25.36
CA VAL A 175 4.23 -15.50 -26.81
C VAL A 175 5.53 -15.66 -27.59
N LEU A 176 6.61 -14.98 -27.21
CA LEU A 176 7.91 -15.15 -27.86
C LEU A 176 8.47 -16.57 -27.67
N ALA A 177 8.31 -17.16 -26.48
CA ALA A 177 8.68 -18.55 -26.21
C ALA A 177 7.91 -19.55 -27.07
N LEU A 178 6.62 -19.32 -27.31
CA LEU A 178 5.79 -20.12 -28.22
C LEU A 178 6.22 -20.01 -29.70
N ASN A 179 6.81 -18.89 -30.11
CA ASN A 179 7.34 -18.70 -31.46
C ASN A 179 8.79 -19.21 -31.63
N GLY A 180 9.28 -20.01 -30.69
CA GLY A 180 10.60 -20.65 -30.75
C GLY A 180 11.70 -19.93 -29.97
N PHE A 181 11.43 -18.74 -29.42
CA PHE A 181 12.39 -18.01 -28.59
C PHE A 181 12.21 -18.34 -27.10
N VAL A 182 12.40 -19.61 -26.73
CA VAL A 182 12.08 -20.18 -25.40
C VAL A 182 12.73 -19.46 -24.21
N PHE A 183 13.88 -18.80 -24.43
CA PHE A 183 14.59 -18.05 -23.39
C PHE A 183 13.91 -16.73 -22.97
N PHE A 184 12.94 -16.21 -23.74
CA PHE A 184 12.20 -15.00 -23.35
C PHE A 184 11.24 -15.24 -22.18
N GLU A 185 10.80 -16.48 -21.95
CA GLU A 185 9.93 -16.78 -20.82
C GLU A 185 10.67 -16.63 -19.47
N PRO A 186 11.86 -17.23 -19.25
CA PRO A 186 12.66 -16.96 -18.07
C PRO A 186 13.01 -15.48 -17.89
N ILE A 187 13.30 -14.75 -18.98
CA ILE A 187 13.56 -13.31 -18.93
C ILE A 187 12.34 -12.56 -18.42
N ALA A 188 11.15 -12.86 -18.94
CA ALA A 188 9.92 -12.25 -18.46
C ALA A 188 9.65 -12.59 -16.98
N GLY A 189 9.91 -13.83 -16.56
CA GLY A 189 9.86 -14.24 -15.15
C GLY A 189 10.80 -13.44 -14.25
N ILE A 190 12.03 -13.18 -14.69
CA ILE A 190 13.00 -12.33 -13.97
C ILE A 190 12.49 -10.89 -13.88
N LEU A 191 11.97 -10.32 -14.97
CA LEU A 191 11.44 -8.96 -14.97
C LEU A 191 10.25 -8.81 -14.00
N VAL A 192 9.35 -9.78 -13.98
CA VAL A 192 8.26 -9.85 -13.00
C VAL A 192 8.84 -9.92 -11.59
N ALA A 193 9.82 -10.80 -11.34
CA ALA A 193 10.44 -10.94 -10.03
C ALA A 193 11.12 -9.65 -9.54
N LEU A 194 11.80 -8.91 -10.41
CA LEU A 194 12.39 -7.61 -10.08
C LEU A 194 11.32 -6.58 -9.69
N PHE A 195 10.17 -6.60 -10.36
CA PHE A 195 9.04 -5.75 -10.03
C PHE A 195 8.44 -6.08 -8.65
N ILE A 196 8.29 -7.37 -8.33
CA ILE A 196 7.87 -7.84 -7.00
C ILE A 196 8.85 -7.35 -5.93
N GLY A 197 10.16 -7.49 -6.17
CA GLY A 197 11.20 -7.02 -5.26
C GLY A 197 11.15 -5.50 -5.05
N TYR A 198 10.93 -4.72 -6.11
CA TYR A 198 10.77 -3.27 -6.04
C TYR A 198 9.58 -2.87 -5.15
N ASN A 199 8.42 -3.52 -5.32
CA ASN A 199 7.25 -3.29 -4.47
C ASN A 199 7.52 -3.68 -3.02
N GLY A 200 8.19 -4.82 -2.79
CA GLY A 200 8.61 -5.26 -1.45
C GLY A 200 9.51 -4.23 -0.75
N VAL A 201 10.48 -3.66 -1.45
CA VAL A 201 11.33 -2.58 -0.91
C VAL A 201 10.52 -1.32 -0.59
N GLY A 202 9.60 -0.92 -1.49
CA GLY A 202 8.71 0.22 -1.26
C GLY A 202 7.89 0.08 0.01
N LEU A 203 7.28 -1.09 0.22
CA LEU A 203 6.51 -1.41 1.44
C LEU A 203 7.35 -1.31 2.71
N ILE A 204 8.60 -1.81 2.67
CA ILE A 204 9.53 -1.71 3.81
C ILE A 204 9.86 -0.25 4.11
N ILE A 205 10.26 0.53 3.10
CA ILE A 205 10.68 1.93 3.31
C ILE A 205 9.53 2.75 3.90
N GLU A 206 8.34 2.64 3.32
CA GLU A 206 7.16 3.34 3.81
C GLU A 206 6.83 2.95 5.25
N SER A 207 6.85 1.65 5.55
CA SER A 207 6.48 1.14 6.88
C SER A 207 7.54 1.42 7.94
N ILE A 208 8.83 1.40 7.59
CA ILE A 208 9.91 1.84 8.48
C ILE A 208 9.73 3.30 8.83
N GLY A 209 9.39 4.16 7.85
CA GLY A 209 9.05 5.56 8.08
C GLY A 209 8.00 5.72 9.17
N GLN A 210 6.91 4.94 9.11
CA GLN A 210 5.88 4.94 10.16
C GLN A 210 6.36 4.45 11.53
N VAL A 211 7.31 3.50 11.56
CA VAL A 211 7.87 2.99 12.83
C VAL A 211 8.77 4.02 13.49
N VAL A 212 9.59 4.72 12.71
CA VAL A 212 10.58 5.72 13.17
C VAL A 212 10.02 7.14 13.28
N ASP A 213 8.70 7.29 13.29
CA ASP A 213 8.00 8.57 13.44
C ASP A 213 8.34 9.58 12.33
N GLU A 214 8.37 9.12 11.08
CA GLU A 214 8.51 9.99 9.90
C GLU A 214 7.42 11.06 9.86
N ALA A 215 7.80 12.27 9.44
CA ALA A 215 6.90 13.40 9.31
C ALA A 215 5.80 13.16 8.27
N ALA A 216 4.68 13.84 8.44
CA ALA A 216 3.59 13.85 7.47
C ALA A 216 4.00 14.49 6.14
N GLU A 217 3.16 14.32 5.12
CA GLU A 217 3.33 15.01 3.85
C GLU A 217 3.18 16.53 4.02
N LYS A 218 3.75 17.31 3.09
CA LYS A 218 3.75 18.77 3.18
C LYS A 218 2.33 19.34 3.16
N GLU A 219 1.45 18.68 2.43
CA GLU A 219 0.02 18.97 2.33
C GLU A 219 -0.64 18.92 3.70
N ASP A 220 -0.43 17.84 4.47
CA ASP A 220 -0.95 17.70 5.84
C ASP A 220 -0.37 18.77 6.77
N ILE A 221 0.94 19.01 6.71
CA ILE A 221 1.60 20.02 7.56
C ILE A 221 1.06 21.42 7.26
N ASN A 222 0.85 21.75 5.99
CA ASN A 222 0.28 23.03 5.58
C ASN A 222 -1.17 23.17 6.03
N GLN A 223 -1.97 22.10 5.92
CA GLN A 223 -3.35 22.09 6.39
C GLN A 223 -3.44 22.33 7.90
N VAL A 224 -2.63 21.64 8.71
CA VAL A 224 -2.51 21.90 10.17
C VAL A 224 -2.17 23.37 10.43
N LYS A 225 -1.21 23.92 9.68
CA LYS A 225 -0.76 25.31 9.83
C LYS A 225 -1.86 26.31 9.50
N GLU A 226 -2.65 26.07 8.46
CA GLU A 226 -3.78 26.91 8.06
C GLU A 226 -4.90 26.87 9.09
N LEU A 227 -5.26 25.68 9.58
CA LEU A 227 -6.27 25.50 10.63
C LEU A 227 -5.85 26.21 11.92
N ALA A 228 -4.63 25.97 12.41
CA ALA A 228 -4.14 26.60 13.63
C ALA A 228 -4.10 28.14 13.54
N LYS A 229 -3.72 28.70 12.38
CA LYS A 229 -3.73 30.16 12.14
C LYS A 229 -5.13 30.76 12.08
N SER A 230 -6.15 29.96 11.78
CA SER A 230 -7.54 30.44 11.69
C SER A 230 -8.18 30.63 13.08
N VAL A 231 -7.57 30.08 14.13
CA VAL A 231 -8.05 30.22 15.50
C VAL A 231 -7.69 31.59 16.07
N SER A 232 -8.71 32.32 16.53
CA SER A 232 -8.54 33.63 17.14
C SER A 232 -7.68 33.54 18.40
N GLY A 233 -6.68 34.42 18.53
CA GLY A 233 -5.75 34.46 19.66
C GLY A 233 -4.40 33.80 19.38
N VAL A 234 -4.28 33.01 18.30
CA VAL A 234 -2.99 32.51 17.81
C VAL A 234 -2.26 33.65 17.09
N ILE A 235 -1.19 34.16 17.69
CA ILE A 235 -0.36 35.23 17.10
C ILE A 235 0.62 34.63 16.10
N LYS A 236 1.24 33.51 16.48
CA LYS A 236 2.30 32.87 15.69
C LYS A 236 2.29 31.36 15.93
N ILE A 237 2.78 30.63 14.95
CA ILE A 237 3.15 29.21 15.11
C ILE A 237 4.67 29.16 15.16
N ASP A 238 5.21 28.72 16.29
CA ASP A 238 6.65 28.60 16.49
C ASP A 238 7.18 27.32 15.87
N LYS A 239 6.43 26.23 15.99
CA LYS A 239 6.88 24.91 15.57
C LYS A 239 5.72 23.98 15.27
N ILE A 240 5.90 23.14 14.27
CA ILE A 240 5.03 21.99 14.01
C ILE A 240 5.93 20.77 13.88
N ARG A 241 5.61 19.72 14.62
CA ARG A 241 6.17 18.38 14.44
C ARG A 241 5.01 17.44 14.19
N THR A 242 5.20 16.54 13.25
CA THR A 242 4.21 15.52 12.91
C THR A 242 4.90 14.17 12.90
N ARG A 243 4.14 13.13 13.22
CA ARG A 243 4.61 11.75 13.09
C ARG A 243 3.50 10.84 12.59
N LYS A 244 3.79 10.04 11.59
CA LYS A 244 2.90 8.98 11.11
C LYS A 244 2.78 7.89 12.16
N PHE A 245 1.57 7.34 12.32
CA PHE A 245 1.28 6.27 13.28
C PHE A 245 0.28 5.29 12.63
N GLY A 246 0.81 4.34 11.85
CA GLY A 246 0.00 3.56 10.92
C GLY A 246 -0.69 4.48 9.90
N LEU A 247 -2.00 4.34 9.73
CA LEU A 247 -2.84 5.21 8.88
C LEU A 247 -3.29 6.52 9.56
N LYS A 248 -2.79 6.79 10.77
CA LYS A 248 -3.14 7.98 11.55
C LYS A 248 -1.96 8.92 11.70
N LEU A 249 -2.26 10.15 12.11
CA LEU A 249 -1.29 11.21 12.29
C LEU A 249 -1.32 11.73 13.73
N PHE A 250 -0.14 11.92 14.33
CA PHE A 250 0.02 12.73 15.54
C PHE A 250 0.65 14.06 15.17
N VAL A 251 0.14 15.12 15.79
CA VAL A 251 0.59 16.50 15.58
C VAL A 251 1.01 17.06 16.92
N ASP A 252 2.22 17.60 17.01
CA ASP A 252 2.68 18.44 18.11
C ASP A 252 2.89 19.85 17.55
N ILE A 253 2.15 20.84 18.05
CA ILE A 253 2.23 22.23 17.61
C ILE A 253 2.54 23.15 18.78
N GLU A 254 3.48 24.08 18.56
CA GLU A 254 3.80 25.15 19.49
C GLU A 254 3.24 26.46 18.91
N ILE A 255 2.29 27.08 19.62
CA ILE A 255 1.66 28.35 19.26
C ILE A 255 2.08 29.45 20.23
N SER A 256 2.23 30.68 19.75
CA SER A 256 2.40 31.86 20.60
C SER A 256 1.08 32.62 20.73
N VAL A 257 0.74 32.99 21.97
CA VAL A 257 -0.44 33.81 22.32
C VAL A 257 0.00 35.01 23.15
N ASP A 258 -0.87 36.00 23.37
CA ASP A 258 -0.54 37.17 24.21
C ASP A 258 -0.06 36.73 25.61
N GLY A 259 1.16 37.11 25.98
CA GLY A 259 1.80 36.75 27.24
C GLY A 259 1.11 37.30 28.50
N ASN A 260 0.18 38.24 28.35
CA ASN A 260 -0.61 38.79 29.46
C ASN A 260 -1.88 37.97 29.76
N LEU A 261 -2.20 36.95 28.94
CA LEU A 261 -3.34 36.09 29.18
C LEU A 261 -3.14 35.21 30.41
N THR A 262 -4.23 34.88 31.09
CA THR A 262 -4.22 33.84 32.12
C THR A 262 -3.95 32.48 31.49
N VAL A 263 -3.39 31.54 32.27
CA VAL A 263 -3.17 30.15 31.82
C VAL A 263 -4.45 29.53 31.27
N ASP A 264 -5.59 29.83 31.92
CA ASP A 264 -6.94 29.40 31.51
C ASP A 264 -7.28 29.86 30.08
N LYS A 265 -7.11 31.16 29.77
CA LYS A 265 -7.37 31.68 28.42
C LYS A 265 -6.38 31.16 27.38
N GLY A 266 -5.12 30.95 27.77
CA GLY A 266 -4.13 30.32 26.90
C GLY A 266 -4.52 28.87 26.59
N HIS A 267 -5.03 28.14 27.59
CA HIS A 267 -5.54 26.79 27.44
C HIS A 267 -6.75 26.75 26.52
N ASP A 268 -7.71 27.67 26.66
CA ASP A 268 -8.88 27.74 25.76
C ASP A 268 -8.48 27.92 24.29
N ILE A 269 -7.46 28.75 24.00
CA ILE A 269 -6.95 28.92 22.63
C ILE A 269 -6.29 27.63 22.14
N ALA A 270 -5.51 26.96 22.99
CA ALA A 270 -4.88 25.71 22.66
C ALA A 270 -5.89 24.59 22.40
N GLU A 271 -6.93 24.49 23.23
CA GLU A 271 -8.03 23.53 23.08
C GLU A 271 -8.80 23.81 21.78
N ALA A 272 -9.05 25.08 21.44
CA ALA A 272 -9.67 25.44 20.17
C ALA A 272 -8.83 25.03 18.95
N VAL A 273 -7.50 25.13 19.01
CA VAL A 273 -6.61 24.61 17.95
C VAL A 273 -6.65 23.08 17.88
N HIS A 274 -6.55 22.43 19.04
CA HIS A 274 -6.64 20.97 19.17
C HIS A 274 -7.93 20.43 18.52
N ASP A 275 -9.08 20.94 18.96
CA ASP A 275 -10.41 20.51 18.51
C ASP A 275 -10.59 20.75 17.01
N LEU A 276 -10.15 21.90 16.51
CA LEU A 276 -10.31 22.25 15.09
C LEU A 276 -9.48 21.32 14.20
N VAL A 277 -8.23 21.04 14.57
CA VAL A 277 -7.35 20.14 13.81
C VAL A 277 -7.91 18.72 13.79
N GLU A 278 -8.30 18.16 14.95
CA GLU A 278 -8.85 16.80 15.01
C GLU A 278 -10.20 16.65 14.30
N LYS A 279 -11.01 17.72 14.29
CA LYS A 279 -12.31 17.73 13.61
C LYS A 279 -12.20 17.81 12.08
N GLU A 280 -11.34 18.68 11.57
CA GLU A 280 -11.22 18.92 10.12
C GLU A 280 -10.30 17.91 9.42
N MET A 281 -9.41 17.24 10.17
CA MET A 281 -8.50 16.22 9.66
C MET A 281 -8.77 14.87 10.33
N GLU A 282 -9.73 14.09 9.81
CA GLU A 282 -10.15 12.81 10.42
C GLU A 282 -9.02 11.77 10.60
N HIS A 283 -7.92 11.90 9.84
CA HIS A 283 -6.73 11.06 9.98
C HIS A 283 -5.79 11.51 11.10
N VAL A 284 -5.94 12.72 11.65
CA VAL A 284 -5.28 13.14 12.89
C VAL A 284 -5.92 12.40 14.06
N LYS A 285 -5.10 11.62 14.76
CA LYS A 285 -5.53 10.87 15.95
C LYS A 285 -5.38 11.70 17.22
N HIS A 286 -4.37 12.56 17.26
CA HIS A 286 -4.18 13.47 18.36
C HIS A 286 -3.39 14.72 17.96
N CYS A 287 -3.81 15.90 18.41
CA CYS A 287 -3.07 17.15 18.28
C CYS A 287 -2.66 17.71 19.66
N MET A 288 -1.39 17.60 20.04
CA MET A 288 -0.87 18.26 21.25
C MET A 288 -0.51 19.71 20.95
N VAL A 289 -1.07 20.65 21.72
CA VAL A 289 -0.82 22.09 21.54
C VAL A 289 -0.08 22.64 22.76
N HIS A 290 1.14 23.13 22.54
CA HIS A 290 1.92 23.85 23.55
C HIS A 290 1.77 25.36 23.36
N VAL A 291 1.56 26.09 24.45
CA VAL A 291 1.35 27.54 24.45
C VAL A 291 2.60 28.26 24.92
N ASN A 292 3.17 29.07 24.03
CA ASN A 292 4.25 30.00 24.33
C ASN A 292 3.69 31.42 24.55
N PRO A 293 4.23 32.18 25.53
CA PRO A 293 3.92 33.60 25.61
C PRO A 293 4.63 34.35 24.49
N TYR A 294 3.89 35.19 23.77
CA TYR A 294 4.44 36.21 22.88
C TYR A 294 4.58 37.51 23.68
N ILE A 295 5.82 37.99 23.79
CA ILE A 295 6.16 39.28 24.38
C ILE A 295 6.86 40.07 23.28
N GLU A 296 6.30 41.21 22.89
CA GLU A 296 6.89 42.12 21.89
C GLU A 296 8.26 42.66 22.30
#